data_AF-A0A963ENQ0-F1
#
_entry.id   AF-A0A963ENQ0-F1
#
_cell.length_a   1.000
_cell.length_b   1.000
_cell.length_c   1.000
_cell.angle_alpha   90.00
_cell.angle_beta   90.00
_cell.angle_gamma   90.00
#
_symmetry.space_group_name_H-M   'P 1'
#
loop_
_entity.id
_entity.type
_entity.pdbx_description
1 polymer ?
#
loop_
_entity_poly.entity_id
_entity_poly.type
_entity_poly.pdbx_seq_one_letter_code
_entity_poly.pdbx_strand_id
1 'polypeptide(L)'
;DAWPHMFYEGKLYNGHSQETVTAAGAEVLSVVNLREGILTRGVLVDMPVKLDVPWLPRDYAVSAADLDRFEAWSGVRIRAGDAVLVRTGRWAERAAEGPWAPMQNGMAGVHPDVAAWLHARDVAVIGSDAAMDALPSRVEGYGFPFHQLALVSMGMPILDSLDLEDASATAQQLHQRTFLLSVAPLPVEGATGSPVNPIATF
;
A
#
# COMPACT_ATOMS: atom_id res chain seq x y z
N ASP A 1 0.22 -1.96 7.99
CA ASP A 1 -0.90 -1.70 8.91
C ASP A 1 -1.93 -2.79 8.94
N ALA A 2 -2.40 -3.12 10.13
CA ALA A 2 -3.62 -3.90 10.34
C ALA A 2 -4.83 -2.95 10.48
N TRP A 3 -6.04 -3.50 10.47
CA TRP A 3 -7.28 -2.74 10.47
C TRP A 3 -7.46 -1.69 11.60
N PRO A 4 -7.03 -1.90 12.86
CA PRO A 4 -7.24 -0.93 13.93
C PRO A 4 -6.25 0.25 13.90
N HIS A 5 -5.38 0.34 12.87
CA HIS A 5 -4.45 1.46 12.72
C HIS A 5 -5.15 2.79 12.45
N MET A 6 -6.32 2.76 11.80
CA MET A 6 -7.10 3.95 11.48
C MET A 6 -8.57 3.74 11.85
N PHE A 7 -9.26 4.84 12.14
CA PHE A 7 -10.70 4.88 12.36
C PHE A 7 -11.33 6.03 11.57
N TYR A 8 -12.64 5.92 11.34
CA TYR A 8 -13.46 6.97 10.73
C TYR A 8 -14.80 7.04 11.46
N GLU A 9 -15.21 8.24 11.85
CA GLU A 9 -16.45 8.49 12.61
C GLU A 9 -16.64 7.55 13.83
N GLY A 10 -15.55 7.32 14.57
CA GLY A 10 -15.55 6.46 15.75
C GLY A 10 -15.67 4.96 15.47
N LYS A 11 -15.48 4.54 14.21
CA LYS A 11 -15.60 3.15 13.78
C LYS A 11 -14.33 2.62 13.11
N LEU A 12 -14.13 1.33 13.27
CA LEU A 12 -13.15 0.49 12.60
C LEU A 12 -13.83 -0.35 11.52
N TYR A 13 -13.04 -1.19 10.84
CA TYR A 13 -13.56 -2.18 9.92
C TYR A 13 -14.71 -2.99 10.53
N ASN A 14 -15.70 -3.34 9.70
CA ASN A 14 -16.88 -4.10 10.09
C ASN A 14 -17.73 -3.45 11.21
N GLY A 15 -17.58 -2.14 11.43
CA GLY A 15 -18.42 -1.37 12.36
C GLY A 15 -18.03 -1.50 13.84
N HIS A 16 -16.87 -2.09 14.16
CA HIS A 16 -16.35 -2.11 15.53
C HIS A 16 -16.09 -0.69 16.04
N SER A 17 -16.36 -0.43 17.33
CA SER A 17 -16.12 0.88 17.95
C SER A 17 -14.62 1.18 18.04
N GLN A 18 -14.22 2.43 17.81
CA GLN A 18 -12.84 2.87 18.06
C GLN A 18 -12.41 2.67 19.53
N GLU A 19 -13.37 2.61 20.46
CA GLU A 19 -13.13 2.43 21.89
C GLU A 19 -12.49 1.07 22.22
N THR A 20 -12.54 0.10 21.29
CA THR A 20 -11.84 -1.19 21.44
C THR A 20 -10.32 -1.06 21.24
N VAL A 21 -9.82 0.12 20.85
CA VAL A 21 -8.39 0.41 20.76
C VAL A 21 -8.01 1.29 21.94
N THR A 22 -7.32 0.69 22.91
CA THR A 22 -6.95 1.36 24.16
C THR A 22 -5.44 1.45 24.29
N ALA A 23 -4.96 2.08 25.38
CA ALA A 23 -3.53 2.06 25.72
C ALA A 23 -2.97 0.64 25.96
N ALA A 24 -3.83 -0.36 26.21
CA ALA A 24 -3.44 -1.76 26.33
C ALA A 24 -3.34 -2.48 24.97
N GLY A 25 -3.76 -1.84 23.87
CA GLY A 25 -3.80 -2.40 22.53
C GLY A 25 -5.23 -2.49 21.96
N ALA A 26 -5.32 -3.04 20.75
CA ALA A 26 -6.57 -3.30 20.05
C ALA A 26 -7.16 -4.67 20.43
N GLU A 27 -8.33 -4.66 21.07
CA GLU A 27 -9.04 -5.88 21.50
C GLU A 27 -9.53 -6.73 20.32
N VAL A 28 -9.82 -6.09 19.19
CA VAL A 28 -10.28 -6.73 17.95
C VAL A 28 -9.43 -6.27 16.78
N LEU A 29 -9.41 -7.09 15.72
CA LEU A 29 -8.79 -6.78 14.43
C LEU A 29 -7.27 -6.53 14.48
N SER A 30 -6.60 -6.78 15.60
CA SER A 30 -5.15 -6.62 15.70
C SER A 30 -4.39 -7.54 14.74
N VAL A 31 -3.09 -7.30 14.60
CA VAL A 31 -2.24 -8.02 13.65
C VAL A 31 -2.24 -9.55 13.84
N VAL A 32 -2.63 -10.07 15.00
CA VAL A 32 -2.77 -11.51 15.26
C VAL A 32 -3.79 -12.20 14.36
N ASN A 33 -4.73 -11.44 13.79
CA ASN A 33 -5.66 -11.94 12.78
C ASN A 33 -4.96 -12.29 11.45
N LEU A 34 -3.72 -11.83 11.25
CA LEU A 34 -2.85 -12.11 10.10
C LEU A 34 -1.67 -13.03 10.43
N ARG A 35 -1.67 -13.68 11.61
CA ARG A 35 -0.54 -14.47 12.13
C ARG A 35 -0.13 -15.67 11.28
N GLU A 36 -1.05 -16.21 10.48
CA GLU A 36 -0.78 -17.35 9.57
C GLU A 36 -0.03 -16.89 8.30
N GLY A 37 0.24 -15.58 8.20
CA GLY A 37 0.85 -14.95 7.05
C GLY A 37 -0.14 -14.73 5.91
N ILE A 38 0.33 -13.99 4.92
CA ILE A 38 -0.35 -13.72 3.66
C ILE A 38 0.52 -14.34 2.57
N LEU A 39 -0.01 -15.35 1.90
CA LEU A 39 0.57 -15.92 0.68
C LEU A 39 -0.39 -15.65 -0.47
N THR A 40 0.01 -14.79 -1.41
CA THR A 40 -0.83 -14.47 -2.57
C THR A 40 0.00 -14.06 -3.77
N ARG A 41 -0.63 -13.87 -4.92
CA ARG A 41 0.01 -13.30 -6.11
C ARG A 41 0.26 -11.81 -5.88
N GLY A 42 1.52 -11.40 -5.88
CA GLY A 42 1.92 -10.00 -5.94
C GLY A 42 1.91 -9.47 -7.38
N VAL A 43 1.51 -8.22 -7.55
CA VAL A 43 1.59 -7.46 -8.80
C VAL A 43 2.37 -6.18 -8.54
N LEU A 44 3.54 -6.04 -9.19
CA LEU A 44 4.33 -4.82 -9.10
C LEU A 44 3.85 -3.80 -10.13
N VAL A 45 3.21 -2.74 -9.64
CA VAL A 45 2.83 -1.54 -10.38
C VAL A 45 4.00 -0.56 -10.33
N ASP A 46 4.94 -0.73 -11.27
CA ASP A 46 6.14 0.10 -11.35
C ASP A 46 5.89 1.36 -12.19
N MET A 47 5.47 2.43 -11.52
CA MET A 47 5.11 3.69 -12.17
C MET A 47 6.32 4.43 -12.77
N PRO A 48 7.49 4.54 -12.08
CA PRO A 48 8.68 5.12 -12.68
C PRO A 48 9.12 4.44 -13.97
N VAL A 49 9.17 3.10 -14.01
CA VAL A 49 9.51 2.37 -15.25
C VAL A 49 8.46 2.61 -16.33
N LYS A 50 7.17 2.55 -15.99
CA LYS A 50 6.10 2.81 -16.96
C LYS A 50 6.21 4.20 -17.59
N LEU A 51 6.60 5.20 -16.81
CA LEU A 51 6.69 6.60 -17.23
C LEU A 51 8.09 6.99 -17.74
N ASP A 52 9.06 6.08 -17.73
CA ASP A 52 10.45 6.31 -18.11
C ASP A 52 11.11 7.46 -17.33
N VAL A 53 10.93 7.44 -16.00
CA VAL A 53 11.50 8.42 -15.06
C VAL A 53 12.23 7.69 -13.93
N PRO A 54 13.22 8.33 -13.28
CA PRO A 54 13.94 7.67 -12.18
C PRO A 54 13.08 7.54 -10.91
N TRP A 55 12.14 8.46 -10.69
CA TRP A 55 11.13 8.43 -9.63
C TRP A 55 9.96 9.36 -9.99
N LEU A 56 8.81 9.19 -9.34
CA LEU A 56 7.66 10.07 -9.53
C LEU A 56 7.88 11.45 -8.88
N PRO A 57 7.36 12.54 -9.47
CA PRO A 57 7.29 13.83 -8.79
C PRO A 57 6.57 13.72 -7.44
N ARG A 58 7.03 14.44 -6.42
CA ARG A 58 6.47 14.37 -5.05
C ARG A 58 4.99 14.76 -4.96
N ASP A 59 4.46 15.50 -5.92
CA ASP A 59 3.05 15.89 -5.96
C ASP A 59 2.20 14.94 -6.84
N TYR A 60 2.80 13.90 -7.42
CA TYR A 60 2.10 12.93 -8.25
C TYR A 60 1.20 12.03 -7.39
N ALA A 61 -0.09 11.98 -7.72
CA ALA A 61 -1.05 11.09 -7.10
C ALA A 61 -1.48 10.01 -8.11
N VAL A 62 -1.06 8.77 -7.88
CA VAL A 62 -1.37 7.62 -8.74
C VAL A 62 -2.88 7.37 -8.68
N SER A 63 -3.57 7.60 -9.79
CA SER A 63 -5.04 7.50 -9.88
C SER A 63 -5.51 6.12 -10.35
N ALA A 64 -6.81 5.85 -10.23
CA ALA A 64 -7.41 4.66 -10.82
C ALA A 64 -7.16 4.57 -12.34
N ALA A 65 -7.19 5.71 -13.03
CA ALA A 65 -6.88 5.79 -14.46
C ALA A 65 -5.40 5.45 -14.77
N ASP A 66 -4.47 5.74 -13.85
CA ASP A 66 -3.08 5.30 -13.99
C ASP A 66 -2.93 3.79 -13.88
N LEU A 67 -3.72 3.15 -13.01
CA LEU A 67 -3.77 1.69 -12.91
C LEU A 67 -4.34 1.05 -14.18
N ASP A 68 -5.42 1.59 -14.75
CA ASP A 68 -5.95 1.12 -16.04
C ASP A 68 -4.90 1.26 -17.17
N ARG A 69 -4.20 2.40 -17.20
CA ARG A 69 -3.09 2.63 -18.14
C ARG A 69 -1.92 1.68 -17.89
N PHE A 70 -1.64 1.33 -16.64
CA PHE A 70 -0.60 0.36 -16.28
C PHE A 70 -0.97 -1.03 -16.77
N GLU A 71 -2.20 -1.50 -16.57
CA GLU A 71 -2.63 -2.80 -17.08
C GLU A 71 -2.53 -2.87 -18.62
N ALA A 72 -2.94 -1.79 -19.31
CA ALA A 72 -2.85 -1.69 -20.76
C ALA A 72 -1.39 -1.74 -21.27
N TRP A 73 -0.47 -1.07 -20.57
CA TRP A 73 0.95 -1.05 -20.90
C TRP A 73 1.67 -2.37 -20.60
N SER A 74 1.39 -2.93 -19.42
CA SER A 74 2.10 -4.12 -18.93
C SER A 74 1.54 -5.44 -19.47
N GLY A 75 0.28 -5.43 -19.93
CA GLY A 75 -0.47 -6.66 -20.24
C GLY A 75 -0.90 -7.45 -18.99
N VAL A 76 -0.57 -6.99 -17.79
CA VAL A 76 -0.97 -7.65 -16.53
C VAL A 76 -2.38 -7.22 -16.16
N ARG A 77 -3.19 -8.19 -15.75
CA ARG A 77 -4.50 -7.95 -15.13
C ARG A 77 -4.46 -8.24 -13.63
N ILE A 78 -4.74 -7.20 -12.85
CA ILE A 78 -4.99 -7.26 -11.42
C ILE A 78 -6.37 -7.89 -11.22
N ARG A 79 -6.44 -8.85 -10.32
CA ARG A 79 -7.65 -9.65 -10.07
C ARG A 79 -7.83 -9.94 -8.58
N ALA A 80 -8.98 -10.55 -8.27
CA ALA A 80 -9.33 -10.98 -6.93
C ALA A 80 -8.20 -11.74 -6.23
N GLY A 81 -7.92 -11.33 -5.00
CA GLY A 81 -6.90 -11.92 -4.13
C GLY A 81 -5.49 -11.35 -4.31
N ASP A 82 -5.21 -10.58 -5.36
CA ASP A 82 -3.86 -10.04 -5.58
C ASP A 82 -3.41 -9.11 -4.44
N ALA A 83 -2.10 -9.04 -4.24
CA ALA A 83 -1.46 -7.92 -3.55
C ALA A 83 -0.91 -6.94 -4.59
N VAL A 84 -1.37 -5.69 -4.57
CA VAL A 84 -0.92 -4.65 -5.50
C VAL A 84 0.20 -3.83 -4.85
N LEU A 85 1.41 -3.89 -5.39
CA LEU A 85 2.57 -3.15 -4.87
C LEU A 85 2.90 -1.99 -5.81
N VAL A 86 2.64 -0.76 -5.38
CA VAL A 86 2.88 0.46 -6.16
C VAL A 86 4.27 1.00 -5.85
N ARG A 87 5.18 0.97 -6.83
CA ARG A 87 6.48 1.60 -6.71
C ARG A 87 6.40 3.04 -7.22
N THR A 88 6.83 3.99 -6.40
CA THR A 88 6.89 5.42 -6.70
C THR A 88 8.32 5.91 -6.97
N GLY A 89 9.33 5.13 -6.58
CA GLY A 89 10.76 5.48 -6.71
C GLY A 89 11.28 6.30 -5.52
N ARG A 90 10.57 6.28 -4.39
CA ARG A 90 10.90 7.09 -3.20
C ARG A 90 12.30 6.79 -2.66
N TRP A 91 12.74 5.53 -2.69
CA TRP A 91 14.08 5.16 -2.24
C TRP A 91 15.18 5.60 -3.21
N ALA A 92 14.92 5.53 -4.52
CA ALA A 92 15.83 6.03 -5.54
C ALA A 92 16.04 7.55 -5.40
N GLU A 93 14.95 8.31 -5.21
CA GLU A 93 15.03 9.75 -4.93
C GLU A 93 15.83 10.03 -3.66
N ARG A 94 15.53 9.31 -2.56
CA ARG A 94 16.22 9.51 -1.27
C ARG A 94 17.71 9.22 -1.36
N ALA A 95 18.11 8.21 -2.14
CA ALA A 95 19.51 7.88 -2.35
C ALA A 95 20.25 8.98 -3.14
N ALA A 96 19.58 9.61 -4.11
CA ALA A 96 20.14 10.67 -4.94
C ALA A 96 20.19 12.03 -4.24
N GLU A 97 19.08 12.43 -3.60
CA GLU A 97 18.84 13.79 -3.09
C GLU A 97 18.94 13.90 -1.56
N GLY A 98 19.06 12.77 -0.87
CA GLY A 98 19.04 12.69 0.58
C GLY A 98 17.61 12.64 1.17
N PRO A 99 17.49 12.50 2.51
CA PRO A 99 16.20 12.45 3.17
C PRO A 99 15.47 13.81 3.12
N TRP A 100 14.14 13.76 2.98
CA TRP A 100 13.26 14.93 3.10
C TRP A 100 12.13 14.66 4.09
N ALA A 101 11.42 15.71 4.48
CA ALA A 101 10.20 15.62 5.28
C ALA A 101 8.96 15.59 4.36
N PRO A 102 8.24 14.45 4.24
CA PRO A 102 7.09 14.31 3.34
C PRO A 102 5.96 15.31 3.60
N MET A 103 5.65 15.56 4.87
CA MET A 103 4.60 16.52 5.27
C MET A 103 4.87 17.96 4.83
N GLN A 104 6.14 18.31 4.58
CA GLN A 104 6.54 19.66 4.21
C GLN A 104 6.82 19.79 2.70
N ASN A 105 7.35 18.73 2.09
CA ASN A 105 7.84 18.77 0.71
C ASN A 105 7.05 17.88 -0.26
N GLY A 106 5.96 17.29 0.20
CA GLY A 106 5.16 16.33 -0.55
C GLY A 106 5.80 14.95 -0.66
N MET A 107 5.00 14.00 -1.16
CA MET A 107 5.43 12.64 -1.48
C MET A 107 4.40 11.99 -2.40
N ALA A 108 4.88 11.31 -3.44
CA ALA A 108 4.02 10.55 -4.32
C ALA A 108 3.35 9.40 -3.56
N GLY A 109 2.13 9.08 -3.94
CA GLY A 109 1.34 8.01 -3.37
C GLY A 109 0.06 7.81 -4.18
N VAL A 110 -0.88 7.00 -3.69
CA VAL A 110 -2.14 6.77 -4.39
C VAL A 110 -3.14 7.89 -4.12
N HIS A 111 -3.93 8.19 -5.14
CA HIS A 111 -5.09 9.04 -5.01
C HIS A 111 -6.28 8.23 -4.40
N PRO A 112 -7.20 8.85 -3.63
CA PRO A 112 -8.27 8.11 -2.96
C PRO A 112 -9.27 7.40 -3.90
N ASP A 113 -9.38 7.83 -5.16
CA ASP A 113 -10.22 7.16 -6.17
C ASP A 113 -9.77 5.72 -6.45
N VAL A 114 -8.49 5.39 -6.19
CA VAL A 114 -7.94 4.04 -6.30
C VAL A 114 -8.69 3.05 -5.39
N ALA A 115 -9.24 3.50 -4.25
CA ALA A 115 -9.93 2.61 -3.33
C ALA A 115 -11.11 1.89 -3.99
N ALA A 116 -11.98 2.61 -4.71
CA ALA A 116 -13.10 2.02 -5.42
C ALA A 116 -12.65 1.07 -6.54
N TRP A 117 -11.54 1.40 -7.21
CA TRP A 117 -10.97 0.56 -8.27
C TRP A 117 -10.44 -0.78 -7.75
N LEU A 118 -9.78 -0.77 -6.59
CA LEU A 118 -9.27 -1.97 -5.91
C LEU A 118 -10.41 -2.79 -5.33
N HIS A 119 -11.41 -2.14 -4.71
CA HIS A 119 -12.59 -2.81 -4.16
C HIS A 119 -13.34 -3.59 -5.24
N ALA A 120 -13.58 -2.97 -6.40
CA ALA A 120 -14.27 -3.62 -7.51
C ALA A 120 -13.54 -4.85 -8.08
N ARG A 121 -12.28 -5.07 -7.69
CA ARG A 121 -11.43 -6.18 -8.13
C ARG A 121 -11.08 -7.15 -7.01
N ASP A 122 -11.65 -6.99 -5.81
CA ASP A 122 -11.39 -7.82 -4.64
C ASP A 122 -9.87 -7.97 -4.35
N VAL A 123 -9.12 -6.87 -4.47
CA VAL A 123 -7.70 -6.85 -4.10
C VAL A 123 -7.56 -7.10 -2.60
N ALA A 124 -6.65 -8.00 -2.23
CA ALA A 124 -6.51 -8.45 -0.84
C ALA A 124 -5.60 -7.54 -0.01
N VAL A 125 -4.54 -6.99 -0.63
CA VAL A 125 -3.52 -6.18 0.05
C VAL A 125 -3.02 -5.10 -0.91
N ILE A 126 -2.68 -3.93 -0.38
CA ILE A 126 -1.92 -2.92 -1.13
C ILE A 126 -0.61 -2.58 -0.42
N GLY A 127 0.44 -2.32 -1.19
CA GLY A 127 1.73 -1.89 -0.68
C GLY A 127 2.37 -0.78 -1.51
N SER A 128 3.25 0.00 -0.88
CA SER A 128 3.96 1.13 -1.49
C SER A 128 5.37 1.23 -0.92
N ASP A 129 6.30 1.75 -1.72
CA ASP A 129 7.65 2.11 -1.25
C ASP A 129 7.69 3.43 -0.46
N ALA A 130 6.63 4.22 -0.55
CA ALA A 130 6.36 5.42 0.22
C ALA A 130 5.31 5.14 1.33
N ALA A 131 4.73 6.19 1.93
CA ALA A 131 3.40 6.00 2.54
C ALA A 131 2.37 5.75 1.43
N MET A 132 1.23 5.17 1.79
CA MET A 132 0.20 4.81 0.84
C MET A 132 -0.41 6.04 0.15
N ASP A 133 -0.90 7.02 0.93
CA ASP A 133 -1.51 8.24 0.40
C ASP A 133 -0.49 9.17 -0.27
N ALA A 134 -0.90 9.81 -1.37
CA ALA A 134 -0.21 10.98 -1.88
C ALA A 134 -0.25 12.12 -0.85
N LEU A 135 0.81 12.93 -0.79
CA LEU A 135 0.92 14.06 0.13
C LEU A 135 1.16 15.36 -0.66
N PRO A 136 0.24 16.34 -0.61
CA PRO A 136 -1.04 16.32 0.10
C PRO A 136 -2.07 15.37 -0.54
N SER A 137 -3.02 14.89 0.26
CA SER A 137 -4.00 13.83 -0.07
C SER A 137 -5.01 14.16 -1.17
N ARG A 138 -5.04 15.42 -1.63
CA ARG A 138 -6.03 15.97 -2.57
C ARG A 138 -7.49 15.95 -2.06
N VAL A 139 -7.72 15.64 -0.78
CA VAL A 139 -9.04 15.68 -0.15
C VAL A 139 -9.02 16.66 1.01
N GLU A 140 -9.82 17.71 0.92
CA GLU A 140 -9.90 18.76 1.93
C GLU A 140 -10.34 18.18 3.29
N GLY A 141 -9.60 18.52 4.35
CA GLY A 141 -9.90 18.07 5.72
C GLY A 141 -9.40 16.67 6.07
N TYR A 142 -8.82 15.92 5.12
CA TYR A 142 -8.37 14.55 5.34
C TYR A 142 -6.87 14.38 5.04
N GLY A 143 -6.09 13.97 6.05
CA GLY A 143 -4.65 13.74 5.88
C GLY A 143 -4.31 12.45 5.12
N PHE A 144 -5.03 11.36 5.42
CA PHE A 144 -4.80 10.01 4.87
C PHE A 144 -6.11 9.32 4.48
N PRO A 145 -6.92 9.92 3.59
CA PRO A 145 -8.20 9.38 3.17
C PRO A 145 -8.11 7.97 2.58
N PHE A 146 -7.05 7.63 1.83
CA PHE A 146 -6.91 6.28 1.28
C PHE A 146 -6.66 5.25 2.40
N HIS A 147 -5.82 5.53 3.40
CA HIS A 147 -5.69 4.63 4.57
C HIS A 147 -7.03 4.36 5.24
N GLN A 148 -7.88 5.39 5.41
CA GLN A 148 -9.22 5.21 5.99
C GLN A 148 -10.12 4.34 5.10
N LEU A 149 -10.12 4.57 3.78
CA LEU A 149 -10.89 3.75 2.84
C LEU A 149 -10.41 2.30 2.86
N ALA A 150 -9.11 2.07 2.81
CA ALA A 150 -8.52 0.73 2.81
C ALA A 150 -8.79 -0.02 4.12
N LEU A 151 -8.40 0.55 5.26
CA LEU A 151 -8.46 -0.15 6.53
C LEU A 151 -9.87 -0.19 7.11
N VAL A 152 -10.62 0.91 7.07
CA VAL A 152 -11.93 1.03 7.73
C VAL A 152 -13.06 0.58 6.82
N SER A 153 -13.05 0.96 5.54
CA SER A 153 -14.18 0.68 4.65
C SER A 153 -14.05 -0.68 3.96
N MET A 154 -12.86 -1.02 3.46
CA MET A 154 -12.65 -2.24 2.66
C MET A 154 -12.12 -3.42 3.46
N GLY A 155 -11.54 -3.19 4.64
CA GLY A 155 -10.86 -4.25 5.36
C GLY A 155 -9.62 -4.75 4.62
N MET A 156 -8.92 -3.87 3.90
CA MET A 156 -7.72 -4.18 3.13
C MET A 156 -6.47 -3.72 3.90
N PRO A 157 -5.58 -4.62 4.36
CA PRO A 157 -4.33 -4.24 5.00
C PRO A 157 -3.37 -3.53 4.04
N ILE A 158 -2.48 -2.72 4.63
CA ILE A 158 -1.55 -1.84 3.91
C ILE A 158 -0.11 -2.25 4.24
N LEU A 159 0.79 -2.18 3.26
CA LEU A 159 2.23 -2.33 3.42
C LEU A 159 2.94 -1.01 3.04
N ASP A 160 3.30 -0.20 4.03
CA ASP A 160 4.03 1.05 3.79
C ASP A 160 5.55 0.87 3.81
N SER A 161 6.24 1.79 3.13
CA SER A 161 7.70 1.90 3.16
C SER A 161 8.44 0.62 2.75
N LEU A 162 7.88 -0.14 1.83
CA LEU A 162 8.53 -1.31 1.23
C LEU A 162 9.81 -0.88 0.50
N ASP A 163 10.85 -1.71 0.53
CA ASP A 163 11.91 -1.59 -0.46
C ASP A 163 11.53 -2.41 -1.70
N LEU A 164 11.29 -1.73 -2.82
CA LEU A 164 10.86 -2.35 -4.08
C LEU A 164 11.93 -2.26 -5.17
N GLU A 165 13.15 -1.78 -4.86
CA GLU A 165 14.20 -1.56 -5.88
C GLU A 165 14.67 -2.88 -6.50
N ASP A 166 15.00 -3.87 -5.69
CA ASP A 166 15.43 -5.19 -6.18
C ASP A 166 14.30 -5.94 -6.89
N ALA A 167 13.06 -5.80 -6.41
CA ALA A 167 11.89 -6.38 -7.05
C ALA A 167 11.64 -5.74 -8.43
N SER A 168 11.81 -4.42 -8.56
CA SER A 168 11.74 -3.69 -9.82
C SER A 168 12.81 -4.15 -10.80
N ALA A 169 14.08 -4.22 -10.37
CA ALA A 169 15.18 -4.68 -11.21
C ALA A 169 14.96 -6.12 -11.71
N THR A 170 14.54 -7.02 -10.81
CA THR A 170 14.23 -8.42 -11.14
C THR A 170 13.06 -8.51 -12.11
N ALA A 171 12.00 -7.73 -11.89
CA ALA A 171 10.83 -7.69 -12.77
C ALA A 171 11.18 -7.22 -14.19
N GLN A 172 12.09 -6.25 -14.34
CA GLN A 172 12.58 -5.83 -15.65
C GLN A 172 13.40 -6.93 -16.32
N GLN A 173 14.34 -7.53 -15.59
CA GLN A 173 15.23 -8.57 -16.12
C GLN A 173 14.45 -9.79 -16.62
N LEU A 174 13.42 -10.20 -15.89
CA LEU A 174 12.60 -11.37 -16.23
C LEU A 174 11.42 -11.03 -17.14
N HIS A 175 11.20 -9.75 -17.46
CA HIS A 175 10.00 -9.26 -18.14
C HIS A 175 8.69 -9.71 -17.46
N GLN A 176 8.70 -9.87 -16.13
CA GLN A 176 7.62 -10.43 -15.34
C GLN A 176 7.27 -9.48 -14.18
N ARG A 177 6.01 -9.05 -14.10
CA ARG A 177 5.53 -8.10 -13.07
C ARG A 177 4.67 -8.75 -12.00
N THR A 178 4.52 -10.08 -12.05
CA THR A 178 3.74 -10.85 -11.08
C THR A 178 4.61 -11.91 -10.42
N PHE A 179 4.41 -12.18 -9.14
CA PHE A 179 5.21 -13.14 -8.37
C PHE A 179 4.39 -13.72 -7.24
N LEU A 180 4.89 -14.77 -6.59
CA LEU A 180 4.38 -15.17 -5.28
C LEU A 180 4.89 -14.16 -4.24
N LEU A 181 3.98 -13.54 -3.51
CA LEU A 181 4.27 -12.69 -2.37
C LEU A 181 4.00 -13.46 -1.07
N SER A 182 4.98 -13.47 -0.18
CA SER A 182 4.86 -13.95 1.19
C SER A 182 5.06 -12.80 2.16
N VAL A 183 4.09 -12.58 3.06
CA VAL A 183 4.15 -11.57 4.11
C VAL A 183 3.78 -12.20 5.44
N ALA A 184 4.71 -12.24 6.38
CA ALA A 184 4.46 -12.77 7.72
C ALA A 184 4.67 -11.66 8.77
N PRO A 185 3.58 -11.06 9.31
CA PRO A 185 3.70 -10.13 10.42
C PRO A 185 4.04 -10.86 11.71
N LEU A 186 4.74 -10.17 12.61
CA LEU A 186 4.92 -10.63 13.98
C LEU A 186 3.53 -10.70 14.66
N PRO A 187 3.15 -11.83 15.28
CA PRO A 187 1.84 -12.00 15.88
C PRO A 187 1.78 -11.35 17.26
N VAL A 188 1.85 -10.01 17.31
CA VAL A 188 1.82 -9.24 18.55
C VAL A 188 0.36 -8.94 18.92
N GLU A 189 -0.10 -9.48 20.05
CA GLU A 189 -1.45 -9.20 20.57
C GLU A 189 -1.68 -7.70 20.74
N GLY A 190 -2.85 -7.22 20.29
CA GLY A 190 -3.23 -5.82 20.40
C GLY A 190 -2.51 -4.85 19.46
N ALA A 191 -1.53 -5.30 18.66
CA ALA A 191 -0.79 -4.40 17.78
C ALA A 191 -1.62 -3.97 16.56
N THR A 192 -1.56 -2.67 16.25
CA THR A 192 -2.24 -2.08 15.08
C THR A 192 -1.44 -2.21 13.78
N GLY A 193 -0.23 -2.72 13.85
CA GLY A 193 0.63 -3.02 12.73
C GLY A 193 1.80 -3.88 13.17
N SER A 194 2.62 -4.30 12.22
CA SER A 194 3.84 -5.06 12.50
C SER A 194 4.89 -4.70 11.45
N PRO A 195 6.19 -4.65 11.83
CA PRO A 195 7.24 -4.78 10.83
C PRO A 195 7.12 -6.14 10.13
N VAL A 196 7.47 -6.18 8.86
CA VAL A 196 7.44 -7.38 8.02
C VAL A 196 8.68 -7.40 7.15
N ASN A 197 9.05 -8.59 6.69
CA ASN A 197 10.00 -8.78 5.60
C ASN A 197 9.28 -9.46 4.43
N PRO A 198 8.57 -8.70 3.58
CA PRO A 198 7.85 -9.28 2.44
C PRO A 198 8.82 -9.89 1.44
N ILE A 199 8.56 -11.13 1.04
CA ILE A 199 9.40 -11.85 0.08
C ILE A 199 8.64 -12.00 -1.24
N ALA A 200 9.20 -11.44 -2.31
CA ALA A 200 8.76 -11.67 -3.68
C ALA A 200 9.55 -12.85 -4.29
N THR A 201 8.85 -13.88 -4.78
CA THR A 201 9.43 -15.03 -5.48
C THR A 201 8.91 -15.06 -6.91
N PHE A 202 9.79 -14.75 -7.87
CA PHE A 202 9.50 -14.65 -9.30
C PHE A 202 9.52 -16.00 -10.00
#